data_AF-A0A943YFN1-F1
#
_entry.id   AF-A0A943YFN1-F1
#
_cell.length_a   1.000
_cell.length_b   1.000
_cell.length_c   1.000
_cell.angle_alpha   90.00
_cell.angle_beta   90.00
_cell.angle_gamma   90.00
#
_symmetry.space_group_name_H-M   'P 1'
#
loop_
_entity.id
_entity.type
_entity.pdbx_description
1 polymer ?
#
loop_
_entity_poly.entity_id
_entity_poly.type
_entity_poly.pdbx_seq_one_letter_code
_entity_poly.pdbx_strand_id
1 'polypeptide(L)'
;QENSGISQLTGADCRMGLEELLVMAEKGRYATNRLISCIAHLENIDVAYPVYNTECLCEAQMKTYQKLFHTLAKEMGYETIVLNFGTRFVGFFETLDICQQVYLMKSRGGIGQWREKEFFEELDQRNLEQVRQKIQSVEIPLMTTPIISCERLVEQWKWNEFGDRIRNLMPGVRSVG
;
A
#
# COMPACT_ATOMS: atom_id res chain seq x y z
N GLN A 1 0.92 2.17 -6.10
CA GLN A 1 -0.27 2.79 -6.69
C GLN A 1 0.12 4.09 -7.40
N GLU A 2 -0.33 4.25 -8.62
CA GLU A 2 -0.29 5.46 -9.44
C GLU A 2 -1.23 6.56 -8.90
N ASN A 3 -0.90 7.84 -9.12
CA ASN A 3 -1.75 8.98 -8.77
C ASN A 3 -2.23 9.00 -7.31
N SER A 4 -1.38 8.62 -6.35
CA SER A 4 -1.75 8.42 -4.94
C SER A 4 -2.03 9.71 -4.16
N GLY A 5 -1.65 10.89 -4.68
CA GLY A 5 -1.72 12.17 -3.95
C GLY A 5 -0.68 12.34 -2.83
N ILE A 6 0.11 11.30 -2.50
CA ILE A 6 1.10 11.31 -1.42
C ILE A 6 2.24 12.32 -1.66
N SER A 7 2.53 12.67 -2.91
CA SER A 7 3.53 13.70 -3.23
C SER A 7 3.20 15.05 -2.58
N GLN A 8 1.91 15.37 -2.45
CA GLN A 8 1.44 16.60 -1.79
C GLN A 8 1.62 16.56 -0.27
N LEU A 9 1.61 15.37 0.35
CA LEU A 9 1.84 15.18 1.78
C LEU A 9 3.33 15.21 2.15
N THR A 10 4.18 14.80 1.22
CA THR A 10 5.62 14.63 1.45
C THR A 10 6.45 15.82 0.97
N GLY A 11 5.80 16.86 0.40
CA GLY A 11 6.46 18.07 -0.12
C GLY A 11 7.47 17.77 -1.23
N ALA A 12 7.27 16.69 -1.96
CA ALA A 12 8.30 16.12 -2.81
C ALA A 12 8.31 16.75 -4.21
N ASP A 13 9.28 17.61 -4.48
CA ASP A 13 9.83 17.86 -5.82
C ASP A 13 10.87 16.77 -6.21
N CYS A 14 10.89 15.64 -5.49
CA CYS A 14 11.94 14.64 -5.60
C CYS A 14 11.77 13.83 -6.89
N ARG A 15 12.81 13.84 -7.73
CA ARG A 15 12.91 13.02 -8.95
C ARG A 15 13.21 11.54 -8.65
N MET A 16 13.44 11.18 -7.39
CA MET A 16 13.81 9.83 -6.99
C MET A 16 12.78 9.29 -6.00
N GLY A 17 12.26 8.10 -6.28
CA GLY A 17 11.21 7.47 -5.50
C GLY A 17 11.13 5.98 -5.78
N LEU A 18 9.90 5.44 -5.80
CA LEU A 18 9.67 4.02 -6.03
C LEU A 18 10.26 3.52 -7.36
N GLU A 19 10.26 4.34 -8.41
CA GLU A 19 10.86 3.99 -9.71
C GLU A 19 12.36 3.67 -9.58
N GLU A 20 13.10 4.51 -8.85
CA GLU A 20 14.53 4.27 -8.61
C GLU A 20 14.76 3.08 -7.68
N LEU A 21 13.90 2.87 -6.69
CA LEU A 21 13.94 1.68 -5.83
C LEU A 21 13.78 0.39 -6.66
N LEU A 22 12.84 0.38 -7.61
CA LEU A 22 12.63 -0.74 -8.52
C LEU A 22 13.82 -0.96 -9.44
N VAL A 23 14.40 0.10 -10.00
CA VAL A 23 15.61 0.02 -10.84
C VAL A 23 16.82 -0.51 -10.06
N MET A 24 17.04 -0.04 -8.83
CA MET A 24 18.10 -0.56 -7.96
C MET A 24 17.87 -2.04 -7.64
N ALA A 25 16.63 -2.43 -7.37
CA ALA A 25 16.26 -3.82 -7.12
C ALA A 25 16.47 -4.73 -8.33
N GLU A 26 16.12 -4.26 -9.52
CA GLU A 26 16.33 -5.00 -10.76
C GLU A 26 17.82 -5.25 -11.01
N LYS A 27 18.63 -4.18 -10.91
CA LYS A 27 20.08 -4.20 -11.14
C LYS A 27 20.87 -4.90 -10.02
N GLY A 28 20.27 -5.09 -8.84
CA GLY A 28 20.93 -5.65 -7.65
C GLY A 28 22.08 -4.78 -7.14
N ARG A 29 22.03 -3.46 -7.39
CA ARG A 29 23.06 -2.50 -6.97
C ARG A 29 22.41 -1.45 -6.09
N TYR A 30 22.77 -1.46 -4.82
CA TYR A 30 22.17 -0.61 -3.80
C TYR A 30 23.22 0.34 -3.23
N ALA A 31 22.88 1.61 -3.14
CA ALA A 31 23.67 2.61 -2.44
C ALA A 31 22.77 3.23 -1.36
N THR A 32 23.20 3.16 -0.10
CA THR A 32 22.41 3.60 1.06
C THR A 32 21.91 5.04 0.91
N ASN A 33 22.78 5.95 0.43
CA ASN A 33 22.40 7.34 0.18
C ASN A 33 21.25 7.47 -0.83
N ARG A 34 21.23 6.61 -1.86
CA ARG A 34 20.16 6.58 -2.88
C ARG A 34 18.87 5.99 -2.33
N LEU A 35 18.96 4.95 -1.50
CA LEU A 35 17.80 4.38 -0.81
C LEU A 35 17.13 5.42 0.08
N ILE A 36 17.90 6.11 0.93
CA ILE A 36 17.39 7.14 1.85
C ILE A 36 16.70 8.26 1.07
N SER A 37 17.30 8.72 -0.03
CA SER A 37 16.70 9.79 -0.85
C SER A 37 15.41 9.42 -1.58
N CYS A 38 15.03 8.13 -1.62
CA CYS A 38 13.76 7.68 -2.19
C CYS A 38 12.61 7.62 -1.15
N ILE A 39 12.90 7.89 0.12
CA ILE A 39 11.97 7.71 1.24
C ILE A 39 11.68 9.05 1.91
N ALA A 40 10.40 9.31 2.18
CA ALA A 40 9.93 10.37 3.06
C ALA A 40 9.64 9.82 4.46
N HIS A 41 10.01 10.56 5.49
CA HIS A 41 9.72 10.23 6.88
C HIS A 41 8.45 10.97 7.35
N LEU A 42 7.39 10.24 7.69
CA LEU A 42 6.11 10.76 8.17
C LEU A 42 5.79 10.21 9.58
N GLU A 43 6.19 10.96 10.61
CA GLU A 43 6.07 10.54 12.02
C GLU A 43 6.68 9.15 12.27
N ASN A 44 5.83 8.12 12.37
CA ASN A 44 6.22 6.73 12.66
C ASN A 44 6.19 5.84 11.41
N ILE A 45 5.97 6.40 10.22
CA ILE A 45 5.87 5.66 8.97
C ILE A 45 6.80 6.28 7.95
N ASP A 46 7.54 5.42 7.28
CA ASP A 46 8.36 5.81 6.14
C ASP A 46 7.65 5.45 4.84
N VAL A 47 7.62 6.40 3.93
CA VAL A 47 6.85 6.29 2.68
C VAL A 47 7.79 6.49 1.50
N ALA A 48 7.86 5.49 0.62
CA ALA A 48 8.57 5.66 -0.64
C ALA A 48 7.87 6.76 -1.47
N TYR A 49 8.64 7.70 -2.00
CA TYR A 49 8.10 8.72 -2.89
C TYR A 49 7.37 8.05 -4.08
N PRO A 50 6.20 8.56 -4.50
CA PRO A 50 5.44 7.96 -5.57
C PRO A 50 6.24 7.95 -6.88
N VAL A 51 5.89 7.02 -7.78
CA VAL A 51 6.47 7.01 -9.14
C VAL A 51 6.09 8.28 -9.88
N TYR A 52 7.03 8.80 -10.69
CA TYR A 52 6.76 9.90 -11.60
C TYR A 52 6.21 9.38 -12.93
N ASN A 53 6.90 8.40 -13.54
CA ASN A 53 6.37 7.68 -14.68
C ASN A 53 5.56 6.47 -14.21
N THR A 54 4.24 6.51 -14.33
CA THR A 54 3.38 5.42 -13.86
C THR A 54 3.48 4.16 -14.73
N GLU A 55 3.93 4.27 -15.98
CA GLU A 55 4.07 3.13 -16.90
C GLU A 55 5.12 2.12 -16.40
N CYS A 56 6.14 2.57 -15.66
CA CYS A 56 7.17 1.69 -15.12
C CYS A 56 6.61 0.65 -14.12
N LEU A 57 5.47 0.94 -13.47
CA LEU A 57 4.83 0.00 -12.56
C LEU A 57 4.31 -1.24 -13.28
N CYS A 58 3.91 -1.10 -14.55
CA CYS A 58 3.42 -2.20 -15.37
C CYS A 58 4.54 -3.13 -15.83
N GLU A 59 5.75 -2.60 -16.00
CA GLU A 59 6.94 -3.33 -16.47
C GLU A 59 7.63 -4.10 -15.33
N ALA A 60 7.45 -3.66 -14.09
CA ALA A 60 8.09 -4.26 -12.93
C ALA A 60 7.62 -5.70 -12.70
N GLN A 61 8.56 -6.64 -12.84
CA GLN A 61 8.29 -8.06 -12.59
C GLN A 61 8.24 -8.38 -11.10
N MET A 62 7.54 -9.47 -10.75
CA MET A 62 7.45 -9.98 -9.38
C MET A 62 8.83 -10.18 -8.71
N LYS A 63 9.84 -10.66 -9.45
CA LYS A 63 11.22 -10.80 -8.93
C LYS A 63 11.83 -9.47 -8.48
N THR A 64 11.49 -8.37 -9.13
CA THR A 64 11.96 -7.03 -8.76
C THR A 64 11.37 -6.61 -7.43
N TYR A 65 10.08 -6.84 -7.21
CA TYR A 65 9.42 -6.59 -5.93
C TYR A 65 10.01 -7.44 -4.80
N GLN A 66 10.25 -8.75 -5.03
CA GLN A 66 10.90 -9.61 -4.04
C GLN A 66 12.28 -9.10 -3.63
N LYS A 67 13.12 -8.73 -4.60
CA LYS A 67 14.45 -8.14 -4.33
C LYS A 67 14.34 -6.82 -3.58
N LEU A 68 13.36 -5.99 -3.94
CA LEU A 68 13.11 -4.74 -3.24
C LEU A 68 12.76 -4.98 -1.78
N PHE A 69 11.83 -5.89 -1.47
CA PHE A 69 11.42 -6.19 -0.09
C PHE A 69 12.59 -6.74 0.73
N HIS A 70 13.38 -7.64 0.14
CA HIS A 70 14.58 -8.15 0.78
C HIS A 70 15.59 -7.03 1.10
N THR A 71 15.76 -6.08 0.18
CA THR A 71 16.66 -4.93 0.36
C THR A 71 16.15 -3.99 1.44
N LEU A 72 14.86 -3.65 1.42
CA LEU A 72 14.24 -2.78 2.42
C LEU A 72 14.34 -3.39 3.82
N ALA A 73 14.12 -4.71 3.95
CA ALA A 73 14.28 -5.39 5.23
C ALA A 73 15.74 -5.43 5.69
N LYS A 74 16.67 -5.82 4.80
CA LYS A 74 18.08 -6.07 5.18
C LYS A 74 18.92 -4.81 5.32
N GLU A 75 18.80 -3.88 4.37
CA GLU A 75 19.68 -2.70 4.28
C GLU A 75 19.09 -1.49 5.01
N MET A 76 17.76 -1.41 5.11
CA MET A 76 17.06 -0.29 5.76
C MET A 76 16.39 -0.66 7.08
N GLY A 77 16.36 -1.96 7.44
CA GLY A 77 15.84 -2.43 8.72
C GLY A 77 14.31 -2.42 8.85
N TYR A 78 13.56 -2.34 7.73
CA TYR A 78 12.11 -2.36 7.79
C TYR A 78 11.57 -3.74 8.14
N GLU A 79 10.83 -3.83 9.25
CA GLU A 79 10.17 -5.07 9.68
C GLU A 79 8.82 -5.29 8.99
N THR A 80 8.10 -4.20 8.71
CA THR A 80 6.78 -4.23 8.06
C THR A 80 6.80 -3.36 6.81
N ILE A 81 6.38 -3.94 5.68
CA ILE A 81 6.26 -3.24 4.40
C ILE A 81 4.79 -3.29 3.98
N VAL A 82 4.17 -2.12 3.85
CA VAL A 82 2.79 -1.99 3.37
C VAL A 82 2.80 -1.66 1.89
N LEU A 83 2.15 -2.50 1.09
CA LEU A 83 2.04 -2.31 -0.35
C LEU A 83 0.64 -1.83 -0.69
N ASN A 84 0.57 -0.65 -1.28
CA ASN A 84 -0.67 -0.13 -1.85
C ASN A 84 -0.71 -0.39 -3.35
N PHE A 85 -1.49 -1.40 -3.74
CA PHE A 85 -1.69 -1.79 -5.13
C PHE A 85 -2.65 -0.84 -5.83
N GLY A 86 -2.25 -0.34 -6.99
CA GLY A 86 -3.13 0.42 -7.88
C GLY A 86 -3.76 -0.49 -8.92
N THR A 87 -3.65 -0.13 -10.19
CA THR A 87 -4.02 -1.03 -11.29
C THR A 87 -3.17 -2.31 -11.31
N ARG A 88 -3.72 -3.36 -11.93
CA ARG A 88 -3.01 -4.65 -12.07
C ARG A 88 -1.78 -4.46 -12.97
N PHE A 89 -0.68 -5.11 -12.59
CA PHE A 89 0.58 -5.14 -13.33
C PHE A 89 1.02 -6.59 -13.59
N VAL A 90 2.07 -6.78 -14.37
CA VAL A 90 2.61 -8.10 -14.66
C VAL A 90 3.17 -8.74 -13.39
N GLY A 91 2.65 -9.92 -13.01
CA GLY A 91 3.05 -10.56 -11.76
C GLY A 91 2.22 -10.16 -10.54
N PHE A 92 1.06 -9.50 -10.74
CA PHE A 92 0.19 -9.06 -9.65
C PHE A 92 -0.20 -10.21 -8.70
N PHE A 93 -0.67 -11.34 -9.24
CA PHE A 93 -1.10 -12.50 -8.42
C PHE A 93 0.06 -13.17 -7.69
N GLU A 94 1.20 -13.26 -8.35
CA GLU A 94 2.45 -13.78 -7.80
C GLU A 94 2.97 -12.85 -6.69
N THR A 95 2.71 -11.55 -6.79
CA THR A 95 3.02 -10.58 -5.74
C THR A 95 2.06 -10.72 -4.56
N LEU A 96 0.78 -11.01 -4.78
CA LEU A 96 -0.15 -11.33 -3.70
C LEU A 96 0.26 -12.61 -2.94
N ASP A 97 0.82 -13.59 -3.65
CA ASP A 97 1.26 -14.86 -3.07
C ASP A 97 2.42 -14.71 -2.09
N ILE A 98 3.32 -13.75 -2.31
CA ILE A 98 4.43 -13.45 -1.38
C ILE A 98 4.01 -12.55 -0.21
N CYS A 99 2.86 -11.87 -0.30
CA CYS A 99 2.33 -11.11 0.82
C CYS A 99 1.99 -12.04 1.99
N GLN A 100 2.24 -11.55 3.20
CA GLN A 100 1.87 -12.26 4.43
C GLN A 100 0.36 -12.12 4.69
N GLN A 101 -0.17 -10.93 4.45
CA GLN A 101 -1.58 -10.57 4.57
C GLN A 101 -1.98 -9.68 3.39
N VAL A 102 -3.18 -9.87 2.86
CA VAL A 102 -3.76 -9.03 1.81
C VAL A 102 -5.03 -8.37 2.36
N TYR A 103 -5.13 -7.05 2.25
CA TYR A 103 -6.32 -6.32 2.67
C TYR A 103 -7.14 -5.91 1.45
N LEU A 104 -8.37 -6.38 1.36
CA LEU A 104 -9.30 -6.05 0.28
C LEU A 104 -10.33 -5.03 0.78
N MET A 105 -10.28 -3.82 0.24
CA MET A 105 -11.22 -2.76 0.60
C MET A 105 -12.59 -3.03 -0.03
N LYS A 106 -13.61 -3.23 0.81
CA LYS A 106 -14.98 -3.49 0.36
C LYS A 106 -15.68 -2.21 -0.09
N SER A 107 -16.21 -2.25 -1.31
CA SER A 107 -17.16 -1.25 -1.79
C SER A 107 -18.54 -1.56 -1.22
N ARG A 108 -19.23 -0.54 -0.70
CA ARG A 108 -20.60 -0.67 -0.19
C ARG A 108 -21.58 -0.80 -1.35
N GLY A 109 -22.11 -2.00 -1.56
CA GLY A 109 -23.22 -2.28 -2.48
C GLY A 109 -22.89 -2.11 -3.98
N GLY A 110 -23.87 -2.45 -4.82
CA GLY A 110 -23.83 -2.21 -6.27
C GLY A 110 -22.78 -3.03 -7.02
N ILE A 111 -22.20 -2.43 -8.07
CA ILE A 111 -21.21 -3.07 -8.96
C ILE A 111 -19.96 -3.56 -8.22
N GLY A 112 -19.65 -2.95 -7.07
CA GLY A 112 -18.50 -3.34 -6.26
C GLY A 112 -18.55 -4.78 -5.77
N GLN A 113 -19.74 -5.30 -5.45
CA GLN A 113 -19.91 -6.71 -5.03
C GLN A 113 -19.63 -7.68 -6.18
N TRP A 114 -20.02 -7.31 -7.41
CA TRP A 114 -19.73 -8.11 -8.60
C TRP A 114 -18.25 -8.10 -8.93
N ARG A 115 -17.56 -6.95 -8.80
CA ARG A 115 -16.09 -6.86 -8.95
C ARG A 115 -15.35 -7.71 -7.92
N GLU A 116 -15.81 -7.71 -6.67
CA GLU A 116 -15.25 -8.56 -5.61
C GLU A 116 -15.45 -10.05 -5.96
N LYS A 117 -16.66 -10.42 -6.39
CA LYS A 117 -16.97 -11.78 -6.81
C LYS A 117 -16.07 -12.23 -7.98
N GLU A 118 -15.95 -11.42 -9.03
CA GLU A 118 -15.09 -11.71 -10.18
C GLU A 118 -13.61 -11.86 -9.78
N PHE A 119 -13.14 -11.05 -8.83
CA PHE A 119 -11.78 -11.17 -8.31
C PHE A 119 -11.54 -12.50 -7.58
N PHE A 120 -12.49 -12.95 -6.75
CA PHE A 120 -12.41 -14.24 -6.08
C PHE A 120 -12.54 -15.42 -7.05
N GLU A 121 -13.42 -15.34 -8.05
CA GLU A 121 -13.54 -16.36 -9.09
C GLU A 121 -12.24 -16.49 -9.91
N GLU A 122 -11.55 -15.37 -10.17
CA GLU A 122 -10.26 -15.38 -10.84
C GLU A 122 -9.16 -16.06 -9.99
N LEU A 123 -9.17 -15.84 -8.66
CA LEU A 123 -8.26 -16.57 -7.74
C LEU A 123 -8.52 -18.07 -7.78
N ASP A 124 -9.79 -18.48 -7.77
CA ASP A 124 -10.20 -19.88 -7.80
C ASP A 124 -9.79 -20.54 -9.13
N GLN A 125 -10.02 -19.88 -10.26
CA GLN A 125 -9.61 -20.35 -11.59
C GLN A 125 -8.10 -20.53 -11.73
N ARG A 126 -7.31 -19.69 -11.04
CA ARG A 126 -5.85 -19.76 -11.02
C ARG A 126 -5.30 -20.73 -9.98
N ASN A 127 -6.16 -21.41 -9.22
CA ASN A 127 -5.78 -22.29 -8.10
C ASN A 127 -4.94 -21.56 -7.02
N LEU A 128 -5.27 -20.31 -6.72
CA LEU A 128 -4.57 -19.46 -5.73
C LEU A 128 -5.28 -19.45 -4.37
N GLU A 129 -5.67 -20.63 -3.88
CA GLU A 129 -6.41 -20.78 -2.62
C GLU A 129 -5.61 -20.25 -1.42
N GLN A 130 -4.27 -20.37 -1.46
CA GLN A 130 -3.39 -19.82 -0.44
C GLN A 130 -3.42 -18.28 -0.39
N VAL A 131 -3.60 -17.61 -1.54
CA VAL A 131 -3.78 -16.15 -1.58
C VAL A 131 -5.14 -15.79 -1.00
N ARG A 132 -6.17 -16.55 -1.39
CA ARG A 132 -7.54 -16.36 -0.91
C ARG A 132 -7.61 -16.38 0.63
N GLN A 133 -6.94 -17.34 1.26
CA GLN A 133 -6.89 -17.47 2.72
C GLN A 133 -6.20 -16.30 3.43
N LYS A 134 -5.30 -15.58 2.73
CA LYS A 134 -4.63 -14.38 3.22
C LYS A 134 -5.45 -13.11 3.00
N ILE A 135 -6.61 -13.16 2.36
CA ILE A 135 -7.41 -11.95 2.12
C ILE A 135 -8.27 -11.64 3.34
N GLN A 136 -8.08 -10.45 3.91
CA GLN A 136 -8.94 -9.85 4.90
C GLN A 136 -9.75 -8.72 4.26
N SER A 137 -11.07 -8.90 4.23
CA SER A 137 -11.97 -7.85 3.78
C SER A 137 -12.09 -6.72 4.80
N VAL A 138 -11.88 -5.49 4.37
CA VAL A 138 -11.99 -4.29 5.21
C VAL A 138 -13.10 -3.40 4.68
N GLU A 139 -14.12 -3.15 5.51
CA GLU A 139 -15.18 -2.19 5.19
C GLU A 139 -14.88 -0.84 5.85
N ILE A 140 -14.81 0.21 5.03
CA ILE A 140 -14.65 1.58 5.54
C ILE A 140 -15.98 2.02 6.19
N PRO A 141 -15.97 2.55 7.43
CA PRO A 141 -17.16 3.08 8.08
C PRO A 141 -17.79 4.22 7.28
N LEU A 142 -19.10 4.42 7.43
CA LEU A 142 -19.76 5.61 6.89
C LEU A 142 -19.26 6.82 7.67
N MET A 143 -18.72 7.77 6.93
CA MET A 143 -18.30 9.05 7.44
C MET A 143 -19.49 9.99 7.33
N THR A 144 -20.03 10.44 8.46
CA THR A 144 -21.12 11.43 8.45
C THR A 144 -20.56 12.84 8.29
N THR A 145 -19.31 13.05 8.70
CA THR A 145 -18.60 14.31 8.51
C THR A 145 -17.72 14.23 7.26
N PRO A 146 -18.00 15.02 6.20
CA PRO A 146 -17.17 15.03 5.01
C PRO A 146 -15.81 15.68 5.29
N ILE A 147 -14.75 15.07 4.77
CA ILE A 147 -13.41 15.65 4.80
C ILE A 147 -13.30 16.62 3.62
N ILE A 148 -13.35 17.90 3.95
CA ILE A 148 -13.40 18.99 2.96
C ILE A 148 -12.01 19.56 2.63
N SER A 149 -10.97 19.14 3.35
CA SER A 149 -9.59 19.58 3.14
C SER A 149 -8.61 18.46 3.41
N CYS A 150 -7.52 18.43 2.64
CA CYS A 150 -6.37 17.56 2.89
C CYS A 150 -5.41 18.12 3.96
N GLU A 151 -5.65 19.33 4.47
CA GLU A 151 -4.91 19.88 5.60
C GLU A 151 -5.16 19.05 6.85
N ARG A 152 -4.09 18.59 7.51
CA ARG A 152 -4.20 17.74 8.71
C ARG A 152 -5.07 16.48 8.48
N LEU A 153 -5.09 15.95 7.26
CA LEU A 153 -5.93 14.80 6.85
C LEU A 153 -5.81 13.61 7.82
N VAL A 154 -4.57 13.28 8.21
CA VAL A 154 -4.28 12.19 9.16
C VAL A 154 -4.93 12.45 10.52
N GLU A 155 -4.84 13.67 11.04
CA GLU A 155 -5.50 14.04 12.30
C GLU A 155 -7.02 13.98 12.17
N GLN A 156 -7.58 14.48 11.06
CA GLN A 156 -9.02 14.36 10.82
C GLN A 156 -9.47 12.90 10.85
N TRP A 157 -8.74 11.97 10.20
CA TRP A 157 -9.03 10.53 10.23
C TRP A 157 -8.87 9.89 11.61
N LYS A 158 -7.90 10.32 12.43
CA LYS A 158 -7.73 9.80 13.81
C LYS A 158 -8.95 10.08 14.70
N TRP A 159 -9.61 11.22 14.49
CA TRP A 159 -10.63 11.76 15.39
C TRP A 159 -12.06 11.70 14.87
N ASN A 160 -12.30 11.07 13.72
CA ASN A 160 -13.64 10.85 13.17
C ASN A 160 -14.05 9.37 13.26
N GLU A 161 -15.17 9.01 12.63
CA GLU A 161 -15.76 7.68 12.70
C GLU A 161 -14.82 6.58 12.18
N PHE A 162 -13.89 6.92 11.29
CA PHE A 162 -12.83 6.03 10.84
C PHE A 162 -11.88 5.66 11.98
N GLY A 163 -11.36 6.67 12.68
CA GLY A 163 -10.50 6.49 13.84
C GLY A 163 -11.21 5.78 15.00
N ASP A 164 -12.48 6.08 15.25
CA ASP A 164 -13.32 5.36 16.22
C ASP A 164 -13.43 3.88 15.87
N ARG A 165 -13.65 3.54 14.59
CA ARG A 165 -13.73 2.16 14.14
C ARG A 165 -12.40 1.42 14.35
N ILE A 166 -11.27 2.03 13.99
CA ILE A 166 -9.94 1.43 14.19
C ILE A 166 -9.66 1.20 15.68
N ARG A 167 -9.96 2.19 16.55
CA ARG A 167 -9.79 2.04 18.00
C ARG A 167 -10.62 0.90 18.57
N ASN A 168 -11.86 0.73 18.12
CA ASN A 168 -12.74 -0.36 18.54
C ASN A 168 -12.27 -1.74 18.04
N LEU A 169 -11.51 -1.80 16.94
CA LEU A 169 -10.95 -3.04 16.40
C LEU A 169 -9.65 -3.47 17.11
N MET A 170 -9.03 -2.59 17.91
CA MET A 170 -7.81 -2.88 18.67
C MET A 170 -8.16 -3.09 20.16
N PRO A 171 -8.28 -4.34 20.65
CA PRO A 171 -8.57 -4.59 22.06
C PRO A 171 -7.43 -4.03 22.92
N GLY A 172 -7.70 -2.96 23.68
CA GLY A 172 -6.74 -2.39 24.66
C GLY A 172 -6.46 -0.90 24.53
N VAL A 173 -6.83 -0.24 23.42
CA VAL A 173 -6.69 1.22 23.30
C VAL A 173 -7.93 1.89 23.92
N ARG A 174 -7.89 2.09 25.24
CA ARG A 174 -8.89 2.89 25.95
C ARG A 174 -8.82 4.33 25.45
N SER A 175 -9.95 4.89 25.01
CA SER A 175 -10.09 6.33 24.85
C SER A 175 -9.86 6.98 26.21
N VAL A 176 -8.93 7.92 26.28
CA VAL A 176 -8.82 8.83 27.42
C VAL A 176 -9.61 10.07 27.07
N GLY A 177 -10.75 10.27 27.75
CA GLY A 177 -11.50 11.53 27.81
C GLY A 177 -12.34 11.86 26.60
#